data_AF-A0A2R6Y3F3-F1
#
_entry.id   AF-A0A2R6Y3F3-F1
#
_cell.length_a   1.000
_cell.length_b   1.000
_cell.length_c   1.000
_cell.angle_alpha   90.00
_cell.angle_beta   90.00
_cell.angle_gamma   90.00
#
_symmetry.space_group_name_H-M   'P 1'
#
loop_
_entity.id
_entity.type
_entity.pdbx_description
1 polymer ?
#
loop_
_entity_poly.entity_id
_entity_poly.type
_entity_poly.pdbx_seq_one_letter_code
_entity_poly.pdbx_strand_id
1 'polypeptide(L)'
;MNALAFRYDETIDLEVPLTDAPIETHQVENDALRYKLEKLAGIIPERIKDLEKQYEQAYARVLESEGEAFFTAMDEVALISRKIGELNIWYYRLQGRHLVPYYG
;
A
#
# COMPACT_ATOMS: atom_id res chain seq x y z
N MET A 1 12.76 -0.53 -26.24
CA MET A 1 11.93 -0.94 -25.08
C MET A 1 12.43 -0.16 -23.88
N ASN A 2 11.60 0.68 -23.27
CA ASN A 2 11.99 1.45 -22.10
C ASN A 2 11.93 0.57 -20.85
N ALA A 3 13.01 0.50 -20.09
CA ALA A 3 13.02 -0.15 -18.79
C ALA A 3 11.97 0.50 -17.88
N LEU A 4 11.24 -0.32 -17.11
CA LEU A 4 10.26 0.15 -16.14
C LEU A 4 10.98 1.01 -15.09
N ALA A 5 10.69 2.30 -15.05
CA ALA A 5 11.24 3.21 -14.05
C ALA A 5 10.57 2.96 -12.69
N PHE A 6 11.23 3.35 -11.60
CA PHE A 6 10.70 3.27 -10.26
C PHE A 6 10.72 4.65 -9.61
N ARG A 7 9.76 4.92 -8.74
CA ARG A 7 9.72 6.12 -7.90
C ARG A 7 9.43 5.74 -6.46
N TYR A 8 9.94 6.54 -5.54
CA TYR A 8 9.52 6.47 -4.16
C TYR A 8 8.12 7.07 -4.00
N ASP A 9 7.24 6.35 -3.32
CA ASP A 9 5.93 6.84 -2.91
C ASP A 9 5.94 7.12 -1.41
N GLU A 10 5.96 8.41 -1.06
CA GLU A 10 6.00 8.89 0.33
C GLU A 10 4.74 8.50 1.12
N THR A 11 3.62 8.23 0.45
CA THR A 11 2.37 7.85 1.12
C THR A 11 2.53 6.49 1.77
N ILE A 12 3.04 5.52 1.01
CA ILE A 12 3.17 4.12 1.44
C ILE A 12 4.58 3.73 1.87
N ASP A 13 5.54 4.65 1.73
CA ASP A 13 6.93 4.48 2.14
C ASP A 13 7.62 3.34 1.37
N LEU A 14 7.31 3.21 0.08
CA LEU A 14 7.79 2.13 -0.78
C LEU A 14 8.22 2.65 -2.14
N GLU A 15 9.21 1.98 -2.72
CA GLU A 15 9.61 2.19 -4.11
C GLU A 15 8.70 1.37 -5.03
N VAL A 16 7.94 2.06 -5.90
CA VAL A 16 6.93 1.46 -6.78
C VAL A 16 7.22 1.74 -8.25
N PRO A 17 6.83 0.85 -9.17
CA PRO A 17 7.06 1.07 -10.59
C PRO A 17 6.24 2.24 -11.14
N LEU A 18 6.86 3.07 -11.97
CA LEU A 18 6.19 4.15 -12.69
C LEU A 18 5.55 3.58 -13.95
N THR A 19 4.26 3.25 -13.88
CA THR A 19 3.52 2.73 -15.03
C THR A 19 2.07 3.18 -15.03
N ASP A 20 1.60 3.62 -16.20
CA ASP A 20 0.18 3.90 -16.48
C ASP A 20 -0.56 2.66 -17.04
N ALA A 21 0.20 1.62 -17.40
CA ALA A 21 -0.30 0.36 -17.95
C ALA A 21 -0.13 -0.80 -16.95
N PRO A 22 -0.94 -1.88 -17.06
CA PRO A 22 -0.77 -3.09 -16.25
C PRO A 22 0.65 -3.64 -16.37
N ILE A 23 1.22 -4.10 -15.25
CA ILE A 23 2.62 -4.60 -15.21
C ILE A 23 2.80 -5.79 -16.16
N GLU A 24 1.77 -6.61 -16.34
CA GLU A 24 1.70 -7.75 -17.26
C GLU A 24 1.90 -7.36 -18.74
N THR A 25 1.57 -6.12 -19.11
CA THR A 25 1.76 -5.62 -20.49
C THR A 25 3.20 -5.23 -20.79
N HIS A 26 4.03 -5.09 -19.75
CA HIS A 26 5.45 -4.90 -19.91
C HIS A 26 6.09 -6.28 -20.06
N GLN A 27 6.82 -6.51 -21.15
CA GLN A 27 7.66 -7.69 -21.29
C GLN A 27 8.74 -7.65 -20.20
N VAL A 28 8.48 -8.29 -19.05
CA VAL A 28 9.43 -8.47 -17.96
C VAL A 28 10.43 -9.56 -18.36
N GLU A 29 11.25 -9.28 -19.37
CA GLU A 29 12.32 -10.17 -19.84
C GLU A 29 13.57 -10.11 -18.95
N ASN A 30 13.59 -9.17 -17.99
CA ASN A 30 14.70 -8.97 -17.07
C ASN A 30 14.41 -9.61 -15.71
N ASP A 31 15.13 -10.67 -15.37
CA ASP A 31 15.01 -11.38 -14.09
C ASP A 31 15.19 -10.46 -12.88
N ALA A 32 16.04 -9.42 -12.97
CA ALA A 32 16.23 -8.45 -11.90
C ALA A 32 14.98 -7.58 -11.70
N LEU A 33 14.27 -7.24 -12.78
CA LEU A 33 13.00 -6.53 -12.70
C LEU A 33 11.91 -7.42 -12.08
N ARG A 34 11.81 -8.68 -12.51
CA ARG A 34 10.86 -9.64 -11.92
C ARG A 34 11.12 -9.81 -10.43
N TYR A 35 12.37 -10.02 -10.03
CA TYR A 35 12.76 -10.16 -8.63
C TYR A 35 12.39 -8.91 -7.80
N LYS A 36 12.60 -7.71 -8.34
CA LYS A 36 12.22 -6.46 -7.66
C LYS A 36 10.70 -6.36 -7.45
N LEU A 37 9.91 -6.74 -8.46
CA LEU A 37 8.44 -6.75 -8.39
C LEU A 37 7.91 -7.81 -7.40
N GLU A 38 8.50 -9.02 -7.41
CA GLU A 38 8.15 -10.08 -6.45
C GLU A 38 8.50 -9.68 -5.01
N LYS A 39 9.68 -9.08 -4.80
CA LYS A 39 10.09 -8.56 -3.50
C LYS A 39 9.12 -7.49 -3.00
N LEU A 40 8.72 -6.56 -3.87
CA LEU A 40 7.73 -5.53 -3.54
C LEU A 40 6.39 -6.17 -3.14
N ALA A 41 5.89 -7.12 -3.93
CA ALA A 41 4.66 -7.84 -3.64
C ALA A 41 4.71 -8.62 -2.31
N GLY A 42 5.88 -9.15 -1.93
CA GLY A 42 6.09 -9.84 -0.67
C GLY A 42 6.13 -8.93 0.56
N ILE A 43 6.52 -7.65 0.41
CA ILE A 43 6.60 -6.68 1.52
C ILE A 43 5.23 -6.08 1.86
N ILE A 44 4.38 -5.88 0.85
CA ILE A 44 3.09 -5.20 1.01
C ILE A 44 2.19 -5.83 2.11
N PRO A 45 2.02 -7.17 2.21
CA PRO A 45 1.16 -7.78 3.23
C PRO A 45 1.63 -7.49 4.66
N GLU A 46 2.92 -7.60 4.93
CA GLU A 46 3.48 -7.29 6.26
C GLU A 46 3.32 -5.79 6.58
N ARG A 47 3.50 -4.91 5.59
CA ARG A 47 3.29 -3.47 5.77
C ARG A 47 1.82 -3.13 6.08
N ILE A 48 0.87 -3.79 5.42
CA ILE A 48 -0.57 -3.64 5.72
C ILE A 48 -0.84 -4.08 7.15
N LYS A 49 -0.33 -5.24 7.58
CA LYS A 49 -0.51 -5.75 8.94
C LYS A 49 0.02 -4.80 10.01
N ASP A 50 1.15 -4.16 9.77
CA ASP A 50 1.69 -3.15 10.68
C ASP A 50 0.86 -1.86 10.71
N LEU A 51 0.26 -1.48 9.57
CA LEU A 51 -0.67 -0.35 9.51
C LEU A 51 -2.00 -0.67 10.16
N GLU A 52 -2.51 -1.90 10.07
CA GLU A 52 -3.73 -2.35 10.75
C GLU A 52 -3.57 -2.24 12.28
N LYS A 53 -2.42 -2.64 12.83
CA LYS A 53 -2.12 -2.44 14.25
C LYS A 53 -2.08 -0.96 14.63
N GLN A 54 -1.49 -0.11 13.79
CA GLN A 54 -1.47 1.34 14.02
C GLN A 54 -2.88 1.94 13.95
N TYR A 55 -3.70 1.45 13.01
CA TYR A 55 -5.09 1.84 12.86
C TYR A 55 -5.87 1.53 14.13
N GLU A 56 -5.76 0.31 14.67
CA GLU A 56 -6.42 -0.09 15.91
C GLU A 56 -6.04 0.83 17.08
N GLN A 57 -4.76 1.16 17.21
CA GLN A 57 -4.26 2.06 18.25
C GLN A 57 -4.77 3.49 18.08
N ALA A 58 -4.76 4.02 16.86
CA ALA A 58 -5.26 5.36 16.56
C ALA A 58 -6.78 5.44 16.77
N TYR A 59 -7.51 4.41 16.37
CA TYR A 59 -8.95 4.32 16.57
C TYR A 59 -9.33 4.21 18.05
N ALA A 60 -8.55 3.48 18.86
CA ALA A 60 -8.75 3.46 20.31
C ALA A 60 -8.60 4.87 20.92
N ARG A 61 -7.61 5.66 20.47
CA ARG A 61 -7.47 7.07 20.90
C ARG A 61 -8.66 7.93 20.51
N VAL A 62 -9.24 7.73 19.33
CA VAL A 62 -10.46 8.44 18.91
C VAL A 62 -11.59 8.21 19.90
N LEU A 63 -11.78 6.98 20.38
CA LEU A 63 -12.85 6.63 21.32
C LEU A 63 -12.68 7.27 22.70
N GLU A 64 -11.45 7.62 23.08
CA GLU A 64 -11.10 8.23 24.36
C GLU A 64 -10.91 9.76 24.29
N SER A 65 -11.00 10.35 23.10
CA SER A 65 -10.69 11.76 22.86
C SER A 65 -11.93 12.60 22.60
N GLU A 66 -11.89 13.86 23.00
CA GLU A 66 -12.93 14.86 22.70
C GLU A 66 -12.28 16.16 22.16
N GLY A 67 -13.09 17.00 21.51
CA GLY A 67 -12.64 18.29 20.99
C GLY A 67 -11.52 18.15 19.95
N GLU A 68 -10.47 18.97 20.06
CA GLU A 68 -9.37 19.01 19.10
C GLU A 68 -8.56 17.70 19.02
N ALA A 69 -8.43 17.00 20.15
CA ALA A 69 -7.74 15.71 20.20
C ALA A 69 -8.48 14.63 19.39
N PHE A 70 -9.82 14.66 19.39
CA PHE A 70 -10.64 13.77 18.59
C PHE A 70 -10.36 13.95 17.09
N PHE A 71 -10.37 15.20 16.61
CA PHE A 71 -10.12 15.50 15.19
C PHE A 71 -8.71 15.08 14.77
N THR A 72 -7.71 15.34 15.62
CA THR A 72 -6.33 14.92 15.37
C THR A 72 -6.19 13.40 15.25
N ALA A 73 -6.83 12.65 16.15
CA ALA A 73 -6.81 11.19 16.10
C ALA A 73 -7.59 10.65 14.88
N MET A 74 -8.69 11.29 14.49
CA MET A 74 -9.45 10.94 13.29
C MET A 74 -8.65 11.17 12.00
N ASP A 75 -7.87 12.25 11.92
CA ASP A 75 -6.98 12.51 10.79
C ASP A 75 -5.90 11.44 10.66
N GLU A 76 -5.36 10.97 11.79
CA GLU A 76 -4.40 9.87 11.81
C GLU A 76 -5.02 8.55 11.31
N VAL A 77 -6.22 8.21 11.79
CA VAL A 77 -7.00 7.05 11.31
C VAL A 77 -7.24 7.13 9.80
N ALA A 78 -7.66 8.29 9.31
CA ALA A 78 -7.91 8.51 7.88
C ALA A 78 -6.63 8.38 7.04
N LEU A 79 -5.50 8.88 7.55
CA LEU A 79 -4.20 8.74 6.90
C LEU A 79 -3.78 7.27 6.81
N ILE A 80 -3.89 6.51 7.90
CA ILE A 80 -3.54 5.08 7.92
C ILE A 80 -4.42 4.29 6.94
N SER A 81 -5.73 4.53 6.95
CA SER A 81 -6.67 3.91 6.00
C SER A 81 -6.29 4.17 4.55
N ARG A 82 -5.90 5.41 4.21
CA ARG A 82 -5.44 5.76 2.86
C ARG A 82 -4.20 4.95 2.48
N LYS A 83 -3.21 4.84 3.37
CA LYS A 83 -2.00 4.05 3.13
C LYS A 83 -2.30 2.58 2.87
N ILE A 84 -3.20 1.98 3.65
CA ILE A 84 -3.66 0.60 3.45
C ILE A 84 -4.34 0.45 2.08
N GLY A 85 -5.19 1.40 1.69
CA GLY A 85 -5.84 1.43 0.38
C GLY A 85 -4.84 1.44 -0.78
N GLU A 86 -3.86 2.33 -0.74
CA GLU A 86 -2.81 2.43 -1.75
C GLU A 86 -1.96 1.15 -1.85
N LEU A 87 -1.60 0.56 -0.71
CA LEU A 87 -0.88 -0.71 -0.68
C LEU A 87 -1.68 -1.85 -1.31
N ASN A 88 -2.99 -1.93 -1.05
CA ASN A 88 -3.87 -2.92 -1.67
C ASN A 88 -3.97 -2.74 -3.19
N ILE A 89 -4.05 -1.49 -3.68
CA ILE A 89 -4.03 -1.19 -5.11
C ILE A 89 -2.71 -1.67 -5.73
N TRP A 90 -1.58 -1.40 -5.07
CA TRP A 90 -0.28 -1.87 -5.55
C TRP A 90 -0.16 -3.38 -5.57
N TYR A 91 -0.62 -4.05 -4.53
CA TYR A 91 -0.62 -5.51 -4.49
C TYR A 91 -1.45 -6.10 -5.63
N TYR A 92 -2.65 -5.55 -5.87
CA TYR A 92 -3.49 -5.96 -6.99
C TYR A 92 -2.80 -5.76 -8.34
N ARG A 93 -2.16 -4.60 -8.56
CA ARG A 93 -1.40 -4.32 -9.80
C ARG A 93 -0.23 -5.29 -10.01
N LEU A 94 0.38 -5.77 -8.93
CA LEU A 94 1.54 -6.67 -8.97
C LEU A 94 1.18 -8.15 -9.09
N GLN A 95 0.05 -8.56 -8.52
CA GLN A 95 -0.31 -9.98 -8.35
C GLN A 95 -1.60 -10.38 -9.08
N GLY A 96 -2.35 -9.42 -9.64
CA GLY A 96 -3.62 -9.65 -10.32
C GLY A 96 -4.77 -10.09 -9.40
N ARG A 97 -4.58 -10.04 -8.07
CA ARG A 97 -5.55 -10.47 -7.05
C ARG A 97 -5.56 -9.54 -5.86
N HIS A 98 -6.71 -9.37 -5.21
CA HIS A 98 -6.81 -8.63 -3.96
C HIS A 98 -6.23 -9.43 -2.79
N LEU A 99 -5.68 -8.74 -1.79
CA LEU A 99 -5.26 -9.35 -0.53
C LEU A 99 -6.45 -9.86 0.29
N VAL A 100 -7.55 -9.10 0.26
CA VAL A 100 -8.80 -9.44 0.91
C VAL A 100 -9.83 -9.74 -0.17
N PRO A 101 -10.52 -10.89 -0.17
CA PRO A 101 -11.70 -11.06 -1.00
C PRO A 101 -12.73 -10.03 -0.56
N TYR A 102 -13.31 -9.28 -1.50
CA TYR A 102 -14.42 -8.39 -1.20
C TYR A 102 -15.64 -9.26 -0.83
N TYR A 103 -15.82 -9.56 0.45
CA TYR A 103 -17.08 -10.09 0.97
C TYR A 103 -17.98 -8.88 1.22
N GLY A 104 -18.65 -8.45 0.15
CA GLY A 104 -19.76 -7.50 0.24
C GLY A 104 -20.95 -8.10 0.97
#